data_AF-A0A8V0Z6W5-F1
#
_entry.id   AF-A0A8V0Z6W5-F1
#
_cell.length_a   1.000
_cell.length_b   1.000
_cell.length_c   1.000
_cell.angle_alpha   90.00
_cell.angle_beta   90.00
_cell.angle_gamma   90.00
#
_symmetry.space_group_name_H-M   'P 1'
#
loop_
_entity.id
_entity.type
_entity.pdbx_description
1 polymer ?
#
loop_
_entity_poly.entity_id
_entity_poly.type
_entity_poly.pdbx_seq_one_letter_code
_entity_poly.pdbx_strand_id
1 'polypeptide(L)'
;MAMEDPDRKTEVVLLACGSFNPITNMHLRLFELAKDYLHETGKYKVIKGIISPVGDAYKKKGLISADHRVTMAKLATNNSDWVEVDDWESSQSEWLETVKVLRHHHEKLSSPDPTVSLQNALPLTKPGRKRKQEPNRHDPIKKKNQSPDGKNVPQVKLLCGSDVLESFGIPNLWKLEDITEIIQNYGLGLTVTPSHSLAMPVDFSGTWNLVSNDNFEGYMTALGIDFATRKIAKMLKPQKVIKQDGDLFSIHTTSTFRDYMLQFKIGEEFEEDNKGLDNRKCKSLVTWDNDKLICVQAGEKKNRGWTHWLEGDDLHLELRCENQVCKQVFKKA
;
A
#
# COMPACT_ATOMS: atom_id res chain seq x y z
N MET A 1 36.25 -19.94 -9.29
CA MET A 1 35.31 -18.86 -8.94
C MET A 1 34.71 -18.37 -10.25
N ALA A 2 33.43 -18.68 -10.50
CA ALA A 2 32.74 -18.08 -11.63
C ALA A 2 32.62 -16.58 -11.36
N MET A 3 33.07 -15.75 -12.30
CA MET A 3 32.79 -14.32 -12.28
C MET A 3 31.27 -14.17 -12.41
N GLU A 4 30.61 -13.66 -11.38
CA GLU A 4 29.20 -13.27 -11.48
C GLU A 4 29.12 -12.09 -12.46
N ASP A 5 28.30 -12.28 -13.50
CA ASP A 5 28.05 -11.27 -14.52
C ASP A 5 27.41 -10.02 -13.88
N PRO A 6 28.05 -8.84 -13.93
CA PRO A 6 27.56 -7.63 -13.29
C PRO A 6 26.21 -7.13 -13.83
N ASP A 7 25.74 -7.64 -14.98
CA ASP A 7 24.41 -7.32 -15.56
C ASP A 7 23.31 -8.35 -15.23
N ARG A 8 23.60 -9.38 -14.43
CA ARG A 8 22.64 -10.45 -14.14
C ARG A 8 21.57 -10.00 -13.14
N LYS A 9 20.40 -9.62 -13.66
CA LYS A 9 19.20 -9.32 -12.86
C LYS A 9 18.57 -10.58 -12.29
N THR A 10 18.06 -10.49 -11.06
CA THR A 10 17.28 -11.56 -10.43
C THR A 10 15.88 -11.60 -11.02
N GLU A 11 15.47 -12.75 -11.55
CA GLU A 11 14.11 -12.92 -12.08
C GLU A 11 13.10 -13.05 -10.94
N VAL A 12 11.97 -12.34 -11.08
CA VAL A 12 10.94 -12.25 -10.04
C VAL A 12 9.56 -12.56 -10.61
N VAL A 13 8.79 -13.34 -9.86
CA VAL A 13 7.35 -13.55 -10.05
C VAL A 13 6.61 -12.87 -8.90
N LEU A 14 5.68 -11.99 -9.24
CA LEU A 14 4.81 -11.31 -8.27
C LEU A 14 3.56 -12.14 -8.04
N LEU A 15 3.26 -12.49 -6.81
CA LEU A 15 2.05 -13.25 -6.43
C LEU A 15 1.15 -12.39 -5.54
N ALA A 16 -0.08 -12.10 -5.99
CA ALA A 16 -1.08 -11.40 -5.19
C ALA A 16 -2.19 -12.37 -4.75
N CYS A 17 -2.21 -12.71 -3.46
CA CYS A 17 -3.31 -13.46 -2.84
C CYS A 17 -4.38 -12.48 -2.33
N GLY A 18 -5.66 -12.78 -2.54
CA GLY A 18 -6.71 -11.87 -2.09
C GLY A 18 -8.13 -12.32 -2.38
N SER A 19 -9.10 -11.57 -1.86
CA SER A 19 -10.51 -11.87 -2.12
C SER A 19 -10.90 -11.63 -3.58
N PHE A 20 -10.48 -10.52 -4.18
CA PHE A 20 -10.90 -10.08 -5.53
C PHE A 20 -12.42 -10.17 -5.73
N ASN A 21 -13.16 -9.47 -4.88
CA ASN A 21 -14.62 -9.57 -4.75
C ASN A 21 -15.35 -8.22 -4.98
N PRO A 22 -15.40 -7.70 -6.22
CA PRO A 22 -14.72 -8.18 -7.42
C PRO A 22 -13.27 -7.64 -7.54
N ILE A 23 -12.54 -8.12 -8.55
CA ILE A 23 -11.31 -7.47 -9.00
C ILE A 23 -11.61 -6.03 -9.47
N THR A 24 -10.64 -5.12 -9.33
CA THR A 24 -10.77 -3.70 -9.71
C THR A 24 -9.48 -3.22 -10.37
N ASN A 25 -9.53 -2.05 -11.01
CA ASN A 25 -8.36 -1.41 -11.61
C ASN A 25 -7.22 -1.18 -10.61
N MET A 26 -7.52 -1.01 -9.31
CA MET A 26 -6.48 -0.86 -8.28
C MET A 26 -5.64 -2.12 -8.12
N HIS A 27 -6.26 -3.31 -8.22
CA HIS A 27 -5.52 -4.58 -8.16
C HIS A 27 -4.58 -4.71 -9.34
N LEU A 28 -5.02 -4.37 -10.55
CA LEU A 28 -4.18 -4.40 -11.75
C LEU A 28 -3.06 -3.35 -11.68
N ARG A 29 -3.38 -2.14 -11.20
CA ARG A 29 -2.41 -1.06 -11.03
C ARG A 29 -1.30 -1.45 -10.04
N LEU A 30 -1.63 -2.21 -9.00
CA LEU A 30 -0.66 -2.70 -8.02
C LEU A 30 0.45 -3.56 -8.67
N PHE A 31 0.11 -4.39 -9.66
CA PHE A 31 1.08 -5.17 -10.42
C PHE A 31 2.02 -4.28 -11.23
N GLU A 32 1.49 -3.31 -11.99
CA GLU A 32 2.31 -2.40 -12.79
C GLU A 32 3.26 -1.57 -11.91
N LEU A 33 2.77 -1.00 -10.80
CA LEU A 33 3.59 -0.24 -9.86
C LEU A 33 4.74 -1.07 -9.26
N ALA A 34 4.46 -2.32 -8.88
CA ALA A 34 5.47 -3.21 -8.34
C ALA A 34 6.50 -3.65 -9.38
N LYS A 35 6.07 -3.85 -10.62
CA LYS A 35 6.94 -4.18 -11.74
C LYS A 35 7.89 -3.03 -12.06
N ASP A 36 7.36 -1.82 -12.24
CA ASP A 36 8.14 -0.61 -12.52
C ASP A 36 9.19 -0.38 -11.42
N TYR A 37 8.77 -0.41 -10.15
CA TYR A 37 9.69 -0.24 -9.03
C TYR A 37 10.83 -1.27 -9.03
N LEU A 38 10.52 -2.56 -9.20
CA LEU A 38 11.53 -3.62 -9.19
C LEU A 38 12.50 -3.47 -10.36
N HIS A 39 12.02 -3.06 -11.54
CA HIS A 39 12.87 -2.79 -12.71
C HIS A 39 13.76 -1.55 -12.49
N GLU A 40 13.23 -0.48 -11.89
CA GLU A 40 13.96 0.76 -11.55
C GLU A 40 15.12 0.52 -10.58
N THR A 41 15.01 -0.46 -9.67
CA THR A 41 16.14 -0.82 -8.80
C THR A 41 17.39 -1.28 -9.55
N GLY A 42 17.24 -1.66 -10.83
CA GLY A 42 18.30 -2.25 -11.66
C GLY A 42 18.66 -3.69 -11.29
N LYS A 43 18.16 -4.21 -10.15
CA LYS A 43 18.54 -5.52 -9.58
C LYS A 43 17.61 -6.65 -10.01
N TYR A 44 16.36 -6.32 -10.33
CA TYR A 44 15.32 -7.31 -10.58
C TYR A 44 14.76 -7.22 -11.99
N LYS A 45 14.30 -8.36 -12.50
CA LYS A 45 13.53 -8.48 -13.73
C LYS A 45 12.25 -9.23 -13.40
N VAL A 46 11.14 -8.51 -13.29
CA VAL A 46 9.82 -9.14 -13.17
C VAL A 46 9.48 -9.84 -14.48
N ILE A 47 9.23 -11.14 -14.41
CA ILE A 47 8.93 -11.99 -15.58
C ILE A 47 7.45 -12.38 -15.64
N LYS A 48 6.73 -12.30 -14.51
CA LYS A 48 5.35 -12.77 -14.41
C LYS A 48 4.62 -12.21 -13.18
N GLY A 49 3.33 -11.95 -13.32
CA GLY A 49 2.40 -11.65 -12.23
C GLY A 49 1.35 -12.76 -12.12
N ILE A 50 0.98 -13.14 -10.90
CA ILE A 50 -0.03 -14.16 -10.62
C ILE A 50 -1.06 -13.57 -9.64
N ILE A 51 -2.32 -13.54 -10.06
CA ILE A 51 -3.47 -13.28 -9.20
C ILE A 51 -3.97 -14.63 -8.68
N SER A 52 -4.01 -14.79 -7.36
CA SER A 52 -4.50 -16.00 -6.69
C SER A 52 -5.74 -15.67 -5.85
N PRO A 53 -6.96 -15.91 -6.38
CA PRO A 53 -8.19 -15.69 -5.63
C PRO A 53 -8.34 -16.69 -4.48
N VAL A 54 -8.68 -16.18 -3.29
CA VAL A 54 -8.93 -17.01 -2.10
C VAL A 54 -10.09 -17.98 -2.33
N GLY A 55 -10.01 -19.19 -1.75
CA GLY A 55 -11.11 -20.15 -1.77
C GLY A 55 -12.32 -19.75 -0.93
N ASP A 56 -13.49 -20.33 -1.24
CA ASP A 56 -14.76 -20.02 -0.56
C ASP A 56 -14.78 -20.48 0.91
N ALA A 57 -13.88 -21.40 1.28
CA ALA A 57 -13.65 -21.84 2.66
C ALA A 57 -13.13 -20.72 3.59
N TYR A 58 -12.71 -19.56 3.05
CA TYR A 58 -12.32 -18.39 3.84
C TYR A 58 -13.48 -17.76 4.64
N LYS A 59 -14.74 -18.01 4.24
CA LYS A 59 -15.96 -17.60 4.98
C LYS A 59 -16.06 -16.09 5.30
N LYS A 60 -15.44 -15.22 4.50
CA LYS A 60 -15.61 -13.76 4.62
C LYS A 60 -17.04 -13.36 4.27
N LYS A 61 -17.67 -12.51 5.10
CA LYS A 61 -19.03 -12.02 4.87
C LYS A 61 -19.12 -11.28 3.52
N GLY A 62 -20.07 -11.67 2.68
CA GLY A 62 -20.28 -11.06 1.36
C GLY A 62 -19.31 -11.54 0.27
N LEU A 63 -18.48 -12.56 0.53
CA LEU A 63 -17.64 -13.18 -0.48
C LEU A 63 -18.52 -13.97 -1.46
N ILE A 64 -18.52 -13.59 -2.74
CA ILE A 64 -19.19 -14.38 -3.79
C ILE A 64 -18.34 -15.61 -4.18
N SER A 65 -18.95 -16.56 -4.89
CA SER A 65 -18.28 -17.80 -5.30
C SER A 65 -16.92 -17.56 -5.97
N ALA A 66 -15.94 -18.41 -5.63
CA ALA A 66 -14.61 -18.37 -6.21
C ALA A 66 -14.63 -18.47 -7.73
N ASP A 67 -15.54 -19.25 -8.30
CA ASP A 67 -15.69 -19.40 -9.75
C ASP A 67 -15.98 -18.06 -10.46
N HIS A 68 -16.89 -17.25 -9.89
CA HIS A 68 -17.17 -15.90 -10.38
C HIS A 68 -15.96 -14.97 -10.25
N ARG A 69 -15.24 -15.04 -9.12
CA ARG A 69 -14.08 -14.17 -8.87
C ARG A 69 -12.91 -14.51 -9.78
N VAL A 70 -12.62 -15.80 -9.97
CA VAL A 70 -11.64 -16.30 -10.94
C VAL A 70 -12.01 -15.87 -12.35
N THR A 71 -13.29 -16.02 -12.74
CA THR A 71 -13.75 -15.61 -14.08
C THR A 71 -13.59 -14.11 -14.30
N MET A 72 -14.01 -13.27 -13.36
CA MET A 72 -13.82 -11.82 -13.45
C MET A 72 -12.35 -11.43 -13.50
N ALA A 73 -11.49 -12.10 -12.72
CA ALA A 73 -10.05 -11.85 -12.76
C ALA A 73 -9.45 -12.23 -14.12
N LYS A 74 -9.82 -13.38 -14.69
CA LYS A 74 -9.37 -13.83 -16.02
C LYS A 74 -9.80 -12.85 -17.11
N LEU A 75 -11.02 -12.33 -17.04
CA LEU A 75 -11.51 -11.28 -17.96
C LEU A 75 -10.73 -9.97 -17.79
N ALA A 76 -10.45 -9.57 -16.56
CA ALA A 76 -9.71 -8.34 -16.26
C ALA A 76 -8.24 -8.40 -16.71
N THR A 77 -7.63 -9.58 -16.72
CA THR A 77 -6.25 -9.80 -17.19
C THR A 77 -6.15 -10.23 -18.66
N ASN A 78 -7.26 -10.34 -19.39
CA ASN A 78 -7.27 -10.85 -20.77
C ASN A 78 -6.38 -10.04 -21.73
N ASN A 79 -6.19 -8.75 -21.46
CA ASN A 79 -5.36 -7.86 -22.27
C ASN A 79 -3.96 -7.65 -21.67
N SER A 80 -3.61 -8.34 -20.58
CA SER A 80 -2.27 -8.32 -20.00
C SER A 80 -1.42 -9.40 -20.67
N ASP A 81 -0.17 -9.05 -20.97
CA ASP A 81 0.83 -9.97 -21.54
C ASP A 81 1.69 -10.67 -20.47
N TRP A 82 1.57 -10.25 -19.20
CA TRP A 82 2.47 -10.70 -18.12
C TRP A 82 1.77 -11.06 -16.80
N VAL A 83 0.52 -10.64 -16.59
CA VAL A 83 -0.28 -10.99 -15.41
C VAL A 83 -1.31 -12.06 -15.78
N GLU A 84 -1.32 -13.16 -15.04
CA GLU A 84 -2.31 -14.24 -15.19
C GLU A 84 -3.03 -14.54 -13.88
N VAL A 85 -4.07 -15.37 -13.98
CA VAL A 85 -4.84 -15.86 -12.82
C VAL A 85 -4.54 -17.35 -12.64
N ASP A 86 -4.18 -17.74 -11.43
CA ASP A 86 -4.07 -19.15 -11.02
C ASP A 86 -5.19 -19.48 -10.03
N ASP A 87 -5.94 -20.55 -10.30
CA ASP A 87 -7.10 -20.98 -9.52
C ASP A 87 -6.80 -22.11 -8.54
N TRP A 88 -5.52 -22.47 -8.35
CA TRP A 88 -5.10 -23.54 -7.44
C TRP A 88 -5.55 -23.28 -6.00
N GLU A 89 -5.36 -22.07 -5.47
CA GLU A 89 -5.79 -21.69 -4.11
C GLU A 89 -7.31 -21.83 -3.96
N SER A 90 -8.07 -21.29 -4.91
CA SER A 90 -9.53 -21.35 -4.90
C SER A 90 -10.10 -22.77 -5.07
N SER A 91 -9.33 -23.67 -5.67
CA SER A 91 -9.74 -25.06 -5.92
C SER A 91 -9.56 -25.97 -4.70
N GLN A 92 -8.96 -25.49 -3.61
CA GLN A 92 -8.78 -26.28 -2.40
C GLN A 92 -10.07 -26.37 -1.58
N SER A 93 -10.30 -27.54 -0.95
CA SER A 93 -11.48 -27.79 -0.11
C SER A 93 -11.47 -27.02 1.20
N GLU A 94 -10.29 -26.62 1.69
CA GLU A 94 -10.08 -25.89 2.93
C GLU A 94 -9.40 -24.55 2.65
N TRP A 95 -9.57 -23.60 3.56
CA TRP A 95 -8.83 -22.35 3.49
C TRP A 95 -7.33 -22.61 3.72
N LEU A 96 -6.49 -21.98 2.91
CA LEU A 96 -5.04 -22.08 3.01
C LEU A 96 -4.43 -20.78 3.54
N GLU A 97 -3.41 -20.93 4.38
CA GLU A 97 -2.54 -19.83 4.75
C GLU A 97 -1.72 -19.36 3.54
N THR A 98 -1.54 -18.04 3.38
CA THR A 98 -0.81 -17.42 2.27
C THR A 98 0.60 -17.99 2.06
N VAL A 99 1.29 -18.36 3.15
CA VAL A 99 2.62 -18.99 3.07
C VAL A 99 2.61 -20.31 2.31
N LYS A 100 1.53 -21.10 2.41
CA LYS A 100 1.38 -22.36 1.66
C LYS A 100 1.17 -22.10 0.17
N VAL A 101 0.45 -21.04 -0.16
CA VAL A 101 0.24 -20.60 -1.55
C VAL A 101 1.56 -20.13 -2.16
N LEU A 102 2.32 -19.30 -1.44
CA LEU A 102 3.68 -18.89 -1.85
C LEU A 102 4.60 -20.10 -2.09
N ARG A 103 4.58 -21.07 -1.16
CA ARG A 103 5.38 -22.30 -1.28
C ARG A 103 4.99 -23.11 -2.51
N HIS A 104 3.69 -23.31 -2.75
CA HIS A 104 3.20 -24.01 -3.94
C HIS A 104 3.72 -23.37 -5.24
N HIS A 105 3.60 -22.05 -5.38
CA HIS A 105 4.07 -21.35 -6.59
C HIS A 105 5.59 -21.36 -6.73
N HIS A 106 6.33 -21.29 -5.62
CA HIS A 106 7.79 -21.40 -5.65
C HIS A 106 8.26 -22.80 -6.05
N GLU A 107 7.62 -23.85 -5.55
CA GLU A 107 7.89 -25.24 -5.95
C GLU A 107 7.52 -25.47 -7.43
N LYS A 108 6.38 -24.93 -7.89
CA LYS A 108 5.95 -25.00 -9.29
C LYS A 108 6.99 -24.37 -10.23
N LEU A 109 7.61 -23.25 -9.85
CA LEU A 109 8.68 -22.59 -10.62
C LEU A 109 10.03 -23.30 -10.51
N SER A 110 10.26 -24.02 -9.41
CA SER A 110 11.49 -24.81 -9.20
C SER A 110 11.43 -26.16 -9.93
N SER A 111 10.24 -26.62 -10.29
CA SER A 111 10.05 -27.90 -10.96
C SER A 111 10.46 -27.84 -12.45
N PRO A 112 11.30 -28.77 -12.92
CA PRO A 112 11.57 -28.92 -14.34
C PRO A 112 10.36 -29.59 -15.02
N ASP A 113 9.56 -28.79 -15.71
CA ASP A 113 8.38 -29.12 -16.53
C ASP A 113 7.06 -29.51 -15.81
N PRO A 114 5.90 -28.94 -16.21
CA PRO A 114 4.61 -29.13 -15.55
C PRO A 114 3.80 -30.36 -16.01
N THR A 115 4.38 -31.29 -16.78
CA THR A 115 3.61 -32.39 -17.41
C THR A 115 3.67 -33.73 -16.68
N VAL A 116 4.39 -33.85 -15.56
CA VAL A 116 4.48 -35.15 -14.84
C VAL A 116 4.43 -34.94 -13.33
N SER A 117 3.22 -34.85 -12.75
CA SER A 117 2.94 -35.32 -11.36
C SER A 117 1.50 -35.08 -10.88
N LEU A 118 0.50 -35.38 -11.71
CA LEU A 118 -0.85 -35.71 -11.22
C LEU A 118 -0.92 -37.23 -11.06
N GLN A 119 -0.33 -37.79 -9.99
CA GLN A 119 -0.68 -39.16 -9.59
C GLN A 119 -0.30 -39.62 -8.17
N ASN A 120 0.38 -38.83 -7.33
CA ASN A 120 0.76 -39.31 -5.99
C ASN A 120 0.24 -38.42 -4.87
N ALA A 121 -1.05 -38.54 -4.56
CA ALA A 121 -1.59 -38.24 -3.24
C ALA A 121 -2.92 -38.98 -3.00
N LEU A 122 -2.86 -40.30 -2.85
CA LEU A 122 -3.91 -41.06 -2.16
C LEU A 122 -3.55 -41.15 -0.67
N PRO A 123 -4.48 -40.87 0.26
CA PRO A 123 -4.24 -41.05 1.70
C PRO A 123 -4.61 -42.48 2.13
N LEU A 124 -3.68 -43.17 2.81
CA LEU A 124 -3.95 -44.43 3.50
C LEU A 124 -3.82 -44.26 5.01
N THR A 125 -4.93 -44.55 5.69
CA THR A 125 -5.13 -44.54 7.14
C THR A 125 -4.73 -45.86 7.81
N LYS A 126 -3.86 -45.76 8.85
CA LYS A 126 -3.77 -46.54 10.13
C LYS A 126 -3.46 -48.06 10.09
N PRO A 127 -3.12 -48.78 11.21
CA PRO A 127 -2.70 -48.40 12.60
C PRO A 127 -1.40 -49.13 13.10
N GLY A 128 -0.93 -48.84 14.33
CA GLY A 128 0.43 -49.15 14.82
C GLY A 128 0.73 -50.50 15.49
N ARG A 129 2.00 -50.66 15.93
CA ARG A 129 2.52 -51.65 16.91
C ARG A 129 3.89 -51.22 17.49
N LYS A 130 4.16 -51.63 18.75
CA LYS A 130 5.25 -51.17 19.65
C LYS A 130 6.61 -51.90 19.50
N ARG A 131 7.69 -51.15 19.83
CA ARG A 131 8.98 -51.51 20.53
C ARG A 131 10.08 -52.37 19.85
N LYS A 132 11.30 -51.80 19.70
CA LYS A 132 12.56 -52.22 20.37
C LYS A 132 13.74 -51.26 20.07
N GLN A 133 14.64 -51.09 21.05
CA GLN A 133 15.86 -50.24 21.04
C GLN A 133 17.09 -50.94 20.42
N GLU A 134 17.82 -50.19 19.58
CA GLU A 134 19.29 -50.04 19.36
C GLU A 134 20.25 -51.27 19.20
N PRO A 135 21.41 -51.16 18.50
CA PRO A 135 22.30 -49.99 18.46
C PRO A 135 22.97 -49.59 17.12
N ASN A 136 23.45 -48.34 17.14
CA ASN A 136 24.52 -47.71 16.36
C ASN A 136 25.30 -48.58 15.36
N ARG A 137 25.15 -48.25 14.06
CA ARG A 137 26.21 -48.41 13.05
C ARG A 137 26.26 -47.17 12.18
N HIS A 138 27.36 -46.44 12.28
CA HIS A 138 27.76 -45.41 11.33
C HIS A 138 28.05 -46.05 9.98
N ASP A 139 27.34 -45.63 8.94
CA ASP A 139 27.82 -45.71 7.56
C ASP A 139 27.65 -44.35 6.88
N PRO A 140 28.65 -43.88 6.11
CA PRO A 140 28.70 -42.50 5.65
C PRO A 140 27.70 -42.23 4.51
N ILE A 141 27.01 -41.11 4.64
CA ILE A 141 26.11 -40.52 3.64
C ILE A 141 26.89 -40.34 2.33
N LYS A 142 26.53 -41.13 1.31
CA LYS A 142 26.87 -40.85 -0.09
C LYS A 142 26.21 -39.52 -0.48
N LYS A 143 26.99 -38.45 -0.53
CA LYS A 143 26.62 -37.21 -1.22
C LYS A 143 26.36 -37.57 -2.68
N LYS A 144 25.09 -37.55 -3.08
CA LYS A 144 24.71 -37.55 -4.50
C LYS A 144 25.20 -36.22 -5.07
N ASN A 145 26.13 -36.34 -6.01
CA ASN A 145 26.72 -35.25 -6.76
C ASN A 145 25.63 -34.37 -7.36
N GLN A 146 25.67 -33.08 -7.04
CA GLN A 146 24.91 -32.04 -7.74
C GLN A 146 25.48 -31.93 -9.16
N SER A 147 24.60 -32.07 -10.14
CA SER A 147 24.85 -31.72 -11.54
C SER A 147 25.09 -30.21 -11.64
N PRO A 148 26.08 -29.76 -12.43
CA PRO A 148 26.36 -28.35 -12.65
C PRO A 148 25.50 -27.84 -13.81
N ASP A 149 24.29 -27.38 -13.55
CA ASP A 149 23.58 -26.54 -14.51
C ASP A 149 22.68 -25.55 -13.74
N GLY A 150 23.25 -24.38 -13.46
CA GLY A 150 22.65 -23.34 -12.63
C GLY A 150 21.55 -22.58 -13.36
N LYS A 151 20.39 -23.22 -13.57
CA LYS A 151 19.17 -22.50 -13.90
C LYS A 151 18.81 -21.60 -12.72
N ASN A 152 18.86 -20.29 -12.94
CA ASN A 152 18.40 -19.31 -11.95
C ASN A 152 16.89 -19.51 -11.77
N VAL A 153 16.47 -20.08 -10.64
CA VAL A 153 15.03 -20.23 -10.35
C VAL A 153 14.48 -18.84 -10.01
N PRO A 154 13.39 -18.38 -10.66
CA PRO A 154 12.77 -17.10 -10.35
C PRO A 154 12.32 -17.02 -8.88
N GLN A 155 12.54 -15.88 -8.24
CA GLN A 155 12.05 -15.64 -6.89
C GLN A 155 10.56 -15.29 -6.91
N VAL A 156 9.76 -15.93 -6.05
CA VAL A 156 8.37 -15.50 -5.82
C VAL A 156 8.36 -14.44 -4.73
N LYS A 157 7.71 -13.31 -4.98
CA LYS A 157 7.48 -12.25 -3.98
C LYS A 157 5.99 -12.04 -3.77
N LEU A 158 5.58 -11.88 -2.52
CA LEU A 158 4.19 -11.57 -2.18
C LEU A 158 3.90 -10.10 -2.51
N LEU A 159 2.97 -9.86 -3.42
CA LEU A 159 2.44 -8.54 -3.75
C LEU A 159 1.19 -8.26 -2.93
N CYS A 160 1.22 -7.23 -2.09
CA CYS A 160 0.08 -6.89 -1.24
C CYS A 160 -0.02 -5.38 -0.97
N GLY A 161 -1.22 -4.92 -0.61
CA GLY A 161 -1.41 -3.56 -0.09
C GLY A 161 -0.87 -3.41 1.34
N SER A 162 -0.94 -2.20 1.88
CA SER A 162 -0.60 -1.96 3.29
C SER A 162 -1.55 -2.60 4.27
N ASP A 163 -2.81 -2.81 3.88
CA ASP A 163 -3.81 -3.50 4.70
C ASP A 163 -3.34 -4.90 5.12
N VAL A 164 -2.70 -5.65 4.20
CA VAL A 164 -2.11 -6.95 4.51
C VAL A 164 -0.91 -6.81 5.43
N LEU A 165 -0.03 -5.82 5.21
CA LEU A 165 1.12 -5.58 6.08
C LEU A 165 0.69 -5.20 7.51
N GLU A 166 -0.27 -4.28 7.64
CA GLU A 166 -0.86 -3.86 8.91
C GLU A 166 -1.56 -5.05 9.60
N SER A 167 -2.15 -5.95 8.82
CA SER A 167 -2.81 -7.14 9.35
C SER A 167 -1.84 -8.10 10.08
N PHE A 168 -0.54 -8.05 9.80
CA PHE A 168 0.47 -8.81 10.57
C PHE A 168 0.54 -8.37 12.04
N GLY A 169 0.11 -7.14 12.34
CA GLY A 169 -0.01 -6.64 13.71
C GLY A 169 -1.30 -7.03 14.43
N ILE A 170 -2.28 -7.63 13.75
CA ILE A 170 -3.56 -8.03 14.35
C ILE A 170 -3.36 -9.32 15.16
N PRO A 171 -3.66 -9.33 16.48
CA PRO A 171 -3.50 -10.52 17.31
C PRO A 171 -4.29 -11.71 16.78
N ASN A 172 -3.63 -12.88 16.71
CA ASN A 172 -4.21 -14.18 16.31
C ASN A 172 -4.68 -14.28 14.86
N LEU A 173 -4.41 -13.30 14.00
CA LEU A 173 -4.77 -13.37 12.58
C LEU A 173 -3.72 -14.15 11.76
N TRP A 174 -2.44 -14.04 12.14
CA TRP A 174 -1.31 -14.68 11.48
C TRP A 174 -0.49 -15.46 12.49
N LYS A 175 0.07 -16.60 12.07
CA LYS A 175 1.09 -17.31 12.83
C LYS A 175 2.41 -16.57 12.66
N LEU A 176 3.13 -16.33 13.76
CA LEU A 176 4.42 -15.62 13.73
C LEU A 176 5.46 -16.34 12.86
N GLU A 177 5.42 -17.67 12.84
CA GLU A 177 6.24 -18.53 12.00
C GLU A 177 5.98 -18.26 10.50
N ASP A 178 4.71 -18.14 10.12
CA ASP A 178 4.31 -17.86 8.73
C ASP A 178 4.75 -16.46 8.30
N ILE A 179 4.59 -15.44 9.15
CA ILE A 179 5.08 -14.07 8.88
C ILE A 179 6.60 -14.08 8.64
N THR A 180 7.32 -14.79 9.52
CA THR A 180 8.78 -14.89 9.45
C THR A 180 9.20 -15.56 8.14
N GLU A 181 8.55 -16.67 7.76
CA GLU A 181 8.83 -17.36 6.49
C GLU A 181 8.53 -16.47 5.27
N ILE A 182 7.40 -15.77 5.27
CA ILE A 182 7.01 -14.85 4.19
C ILE A 182 8.08 -13.78 3.97
N ILE A 183 8.51 -13.12 5.05
CA ILE A 183 9.47 -12.01 4.97
C ILE A 183 10.88 -12.51 4.60
N GLN A 184 11.34 -13.61 5.21
CA GLN A 184 12.70 -14.09 5.03
C GLN A 184 12.93 -14.81 3.69
N ASN A 185 11.98 -15.63 3.24
CA ASN A 185 12.21 -16.55 2.12
C ASN A 185 11.64 -16.04 0.79
N TYR A 186 10.54 -15.29 0.83
CA TYR A 186 9.87 -14.79 -0.37
C TYR A 186 10.06 -13.27 -0.50
N GLY A 187 9.97 -12.57 0.62
CA GLY A 187 9.97 -11.11 0.68
C GLY A 187 8.62 -10.53 0.26
N LEU A 188 8.41 -9.27 0.65
CA LEU A 188 7.24 -8.48 0.26
C LEU A 188 7.60 -7.67 -0.98
N GLY A 189 7.03 -8.06 -2.12
CA GLY A 189 7.16 -7.36 -3.38
C GLY A 189 6.24 -6.14 -3.38
N LEU A 190 6.76 -5.03 -2.85
CA LEU A 190 6.08 -3.73 -2.77
C LEU A 190 4.79 -3.74 -1.92
N THR A 191 4.86 -3.19 -0.72
CA THR A 191 3.68 -2.65 -0.03
C THR A 191 3.39 -1.29 -0.65
N VAL A 192 2.38 -1.20 -1.52
CA VAL A 192 1.77 0.10 -1.79
C VAL A 192 0.95 0.41 -0.56
N THR A 193 1.57 1.10 0.39
CA THR A 193 0.79 1.92 1.30
C THR A 193 0.15 3.04 0.48
N PRO A 194 -1.07 3.49 0.82
CA PRO A 194 -1.53 4.82 0.44
C PRO A 194 -0.55 5.93 0.90
N SER A 195 0.48 5.60 1.70
CA SER A 195 1.57 6.51 2.07
C SER A 195 2.80 6.48 1.15
N HIS A 196 2.89 5.54 0.20
CA HIS A 196 3.94 5.51 -0.83
C HIS A 196 3.34 5.04 -2.15
N SER A 197 2.44 5.86 -2.69
CA SER A 197 2.13 5.83 -4.11
C SER A 197 3.39 6.20 -4.92
N LEU A 198 3.80 5.32 -5.84
CA LEU A 198 4.58 5.69 -7.02
C LEU A 198 3.66 6.20 -8.15
N ALA A 199 2.37 6.43 -7.88
CA ALA A 199 1.73 7.58 -8.50
C ALA A 199 2.34 8.80 -7.83
N MET A 200 2.91 9.74 -8.60
CA MET A 200 3.33 11.00 -8.03
C MET A 200 2.19 11.50 -7.13
N PRO A 201 2.44 11.79 -5.84
CA PRO A 201 1.41 12.33 -4.97
C PRO A 201 0.73 13.48 -5.71
N VAL A 202 -0.60 13.54 -5.63
CA VAL A 202 -1.40 14.56 -6.31
C VAL A 202 -0.66 15.89 -6.25
N ASP A 203 -0.34 16.43 -7.43
CA ASP A 203 0.49 17.63 -7.50
C ASP A 203 -0.36 18.85 -7.16
N PHE A 204 -0.21 19.35 -5.93
CA PHE A 204 -0.87 20.56 -5.48
C PHE A 204 -0.18 21.82 -5.99
N SER A 205 0.95 21.69 -6.68
CA SER A 205 1.76 22.84 -7.12
C SER A 205 0.98 23.77 -8.04
N GLY A 206 1.09 25.06 -7.73
CA GLY A 206 0.45 26.10 -8.51
C GLY A 206 0.09 27.32 -7.69
N THR A 207 -0.47 28.29 -8.41
CA THR A 207 -1.07 29.49 -7.85
C THR A 207 -2.57 29.32 -7.88
N TRP A 208 -3.23 29.56 -6.75
CA TRP A 208 -4.62 29.26 -6.52
C TRP A 208 -5.34 30.49 -5.97
N ASN A 209 -6.40 30.93 -6.63
CA ASN A 209 -7.18 32.10 -6.24
C ASN A 209 -8.48 31.66 -5.57
N LEU A 210 -8.82 32.25 -4.41
CA LEU A 210 -10.05 31.94 -3.69
C LEU A 210 -11.29 32.29 -4.53
N VAL A 211 -12.19 31.33 -4.71
CA VAL A 211 -13.47 31.49 -5.43
C VAL A 211 -14.66 31.40 -4.49
N SER A 212 -14.62 30.50 -3.50
CA SER A 212 -15.70 30.30 -2.53
C SER A 212 -15.14 30.15 -1.11
N ASN A 213 -15.89 30.63 -0.12
CA ASN A 213 -15.53 30.60 1.29
C ASN A 213 -16.78 30.53 2.18
N ASP A 214 -17.12 29.32 2.59
CA ASP A 214 -18.31 29.01 3.36
C ASP A 214 -17.99 28.82 4.86
N ASN A 215 -18.84 29.36 5.72
CA ASN A 215 -18.72 29.36 7.18
C ASN A 215 -17.38 29.84 7.79
N PHE A 216 -16.65 30.72 7.09
CA PHE A 216 -15.39 31.28 7.62
C PHE A 216 -15.56 32.06 8.92
N GLU A 217 -16.69 32.74 9.07
CA GLU A 217 -17.02 33.53 10.26
C GLU A 217 -17.22 32.66 11.50
N GLY A 218 -17.88 31.50 11.35
CA GLY A 218 -18.02 30.51 12.43
C GLY A 218 -16.66 29.95 12.84
N TYR A 219 -15.83 29.56 11.87
CA TYR A 219 -14.46 29.09 12.13
C TYR A 219 -13.61 30.13 12.88
N MET A 220 -13.58 31.39 12.43
CA MET A 220 -12.84 32.45 13.13
C MET A 220 -13.37 32.74 14.53
N THR A 221 -14.68 32.56 14.75
CA THR A 221 -15.29 32.69 16.09
C THR A 221 -14.82 31.57 17.01
N ALA A 222 -14.76 30.32 16.53
CA ALA A 222 -14.20 29.20 17.28
C ALA A 222 -12.71 29.40 17.61
N LEU A 223 -11.93 30.07 16.74
CA LEU A 223 -10.55 30.45 17.05
C LEU A 223 -10.42 31.57 18.10
N GLY A 224 -11.51 32.28 18.42
CA GLY A 224 -11.51 33.42 19.34
C GLY A 224 -11.01 34.72 18.71
N ILE A 225 -11.09 34.86 17.39
CA ILE A 225 -10.74 36.10 16.68
C ILE A 225 -11.82 37.14 16.92
N ASP A 226 -11.47 38.40 17.17
CA ASP A 226 -12.42 39.48 17.48
C ASP A 226 -13.31 39.87 16.28
N PHE A 227 -14.47 40.47 16.56
CA PHE A 227 -15.48 40.79 15.56
C PHE A 227 -14.97 41.71 14.42
N ALA A 228 -14.14 42.70 14.75
CA ALA A 228 -13.65 43.66 13.75
C ALA A 228 -12.68 42.95 12.78
N THR A 229 -11.76 42.15 13.30
CA THR A 229 -10.85 41.33 12.48
C THR A 229 -11.61 40.35 11.59
N ARG A 230 -12.68 39.71 12.10
CA ARG A 230 -13.52 38.81 11.30
C ARG A 230 -14.21 39.52 10.12
N LYS A 231 -14.71 40.74 10.34
CA LYS A 231 -15.35 41.54 9.29
C LYS A 231 -14.40 41.88 8.16
N ILE A 232 -13.16 42.26 8.49
CA ILE A 232 -12.11 42.55 7.51
C ILE A 232 -11.73 41.27 6.75
N ALA A 233 -11.44 40.20 7.47
CA ALA A 233 -10.97 38.93 6.90
C ALA A 233 -11.96 38.33 5.89
N LYS A 234 -13.27 38.48 6.11
CA LYS A 234 -14.32 37.99 5.19
C LYS A 234 -14.31 38.66 3.81
N MET A 235 -13.82 39.88 3.71
CA MET A 235 -13.74 40.63 2.45
C MET A 235 -12.47 40.30 1.65
N LEU A 236 -11.50 39.59 2.26
CA LEU A 236 -10.23 39.27 1.63
C LEU A 236 -10.40 38.10 0.65
N LYS A 237 -9.67 38.19 -0.46
CA LYS A 237 -9.53 37.11 -1.44
C LYS A 237 -8.07 36.66 -1.46
N PRO A 238 -7.66 35.79 -0.53
CA PRO A 238 -6.29 35.29 -0.49
C PRO A 238 -5.96 34.50 -1.75
N GLN A 239 -4.71 34.64 -2.18
CA GLN A 239 -4.06 33.78 -3.14
C GLN A 239 -3.16 32.80 -2.40
N LYS A 240 -3.09 31.55 -2.87
CA LYS A 240 -2.18 30.54 -2.37
C LYS A 240 -1.17 30.15 -3.44
N VAL A 241 0.10 30.11 -3.09
CA VAL A 241 1.15 29.52 -3.90
C VAL A 241 1.63 28.28 -3.18
N ILE A 242 1.41 27.12 -3.79
CA ILE A 242 1.85 25.83 -3.25
C ILE A 242 3.05 25.37 -4.07
N LYS A 243 4.10 24.96 -3.37
CA LYS A 243 5.27 24.28 -3.94
C LYS A 243 5.42 22.93 -3.26
N GLN A 244 5.51 21.88 -4.07
CA GLN A 244 5.69 20.51 -3.62
C GLN A 244 6.98 19.95 -4.23
N ASP A 245 7.89 19.51 -3.37
CA ASP A 245 9.14 18.84 -3.73
C ASP A 245 9.23 17.51 -2.98
N GLY A 246 8.69 16.46 -3.59
CA GLY A 246 8.47 15.17 -2.93
C GLY A 246 7.58 15.34 -1.69
N ASP A 247 8.15 15.06 -0.53
CA ASP A 247 7.48 15.18 0.78
C ASP A 247 7.59 16.58 1.40
N LEU A 248 8.37 17.48 0.81
CA LEU A 248 8.55 18.84 1.31
C LEU A 248 7.53 19.79 0.68
N PHE A 249 6.74 20.44 1.51
CA PHE A 249 5.72 21.40 1.08
C PHE A 249 6.01 22.80 1.59
N SER A 250 5.73 23.78 0.73
CA SER A 250 5.66 25.20 1.09
C SER A 250 4.35 25.77 0.58
N ILE A 251 3.48 26.22 1.50
CA ILE A 251 2.21 26.87 1.20
C ILE A 251 2.32 28.32 1.62
N HIS A 252 2.35 29.22 0.65
CA HIS A 252 2.37 30.66 0.87
C HIS A 252 0.99 31.23 0.59
N THR A 253 0.33 31.78 1.61
CA THR A 253 -1.00 32.39 1.51
C THR A 253 -0.87 33.89 1.69
N THR A 254 -1.19 34.65 0.65
CA THR A 254 -1.04 36.10 0.61
C THR A 254 -2.40 36.78 0.39
N SER A 255 -2.65 37.84 1.14
CA SER A 255 -3.80 38.72 1.01
C SER A 255 -3.37 40.18 1.23
N THR A 256 -4.24 41.15 0.97
CA THR A 256 -3.94 42.58 1.18
C THR A 256 -3.59 42.94 2.63
N PHE A 257 -3.89 42.07 3.58
CA PHE A 257 -3.68 42.34 5.01
C PHE A 257 -2.77 41.32 5.71
N ARG A 258 -2.50 40.17 5.10
CA ARG A 258 -1.79 39.09 5.75
C ARG A 258 -0.98 38.28 4.75
N ASP A 259 0.25 38.01 5.16
CA ASP A 259 1.16 37.12 4.47
C ASP A 259 1.54 35.98 5.43
N TYR A 260 1.25 34.74 5.05
CA TYR A 260 1.43 33.58 5.90
C TYR A 260 2.10 32.45 5.13
N MET A 261 3.22 31.95 5.65
CA MET A 261 3.99 30.88 5.04
C MET A 261 4.02 29.66 5.96
N LEU A 262 3.62 28.53 5.41
CA LEU A 262 3.60 27.24 6.08
C LEU A 262 4.56 26.30 5.35
N GLN A 263 5.56 25.79 6.07
CA GLN A 263 6.54 24.83 5.55
C GLN A 263 6.53 23.60 6.42
N PHE A 264 6.44 22.43 5.79
CA PHE A 264 6.40 21.16 6.49
C PHE A 264 6.90 20.03 5.61
N LYS A 265 7.27 18.93 6.25
CA LYS A 265 7.54 17.66 5.60
C LYS A 265 6.45 16.66 6.00
N ILE A 266 5.96 15.89 5.03
CA ILE A 266 4.91 14.89 5.27
C ILE A 266 5.37 13.88 6.32
N GLY A 267 4.49 13.58 7.27
CA GLY A 267 4.73 12.61 8.35
C GLY A 267 5.60 13.12 9.50
N GLU A 268 6.16 14.32 9.41
CA GLU A 268 6.98 14.92 10.47
C GLU A 268 6.17 15.98 11.25
N GLU A 269 6.16 15.85 12.58
CA GLU A 269 5.54 16.84 13.47
C GLU A 269 6.42 18.08 13.56
N PHE A 270 5.81 19.28 13.48
CA PHE A 270 6.51 20.55 13.61
C PHE A 270 5.75 21.54 14.49
N GLU A 271 6.48 22.50 15.04
CA GLU A 271 5.86 23.63 15.75
C GLU A 271 5.37 24.67 14.76
N GLU A 272 4.08 24.98 14.82
CA GLU A 272 3.45 25.99 14.00
C GLU A 272 3.12 27.22 14.86
N ASP A 273 3.76 28.35 14.53
CA ASP A 273 3.42 29.63 15.12
C ASP A 273 2.28 30.28 14.32
N ASN A 274 1.07 30.30 14.88
CA ASN A 274 -0.10 30.93 14.27
C ASN A 274 -0.17 32.43 14.58
N LYS A 275 1.00 33.07 14.67
CA LYS A 275 1.11 34.52 14.88
C LYS A 275 0.42 35.26 13.76
N GLY A 276 -0.47 36.17 14.15
CA GLY A 276 -1.37 36.78 13.20
C GLY A 276 -2.31 35.75 12.58
N LEU A 277 -2.89 34.84 13.35
CA LEU A 277 -4.19 34.21 13.07
C LEU A 277 -4.96 34.19 14.37
N ASP A 278 -4.44 33.45 15.35
CA ASP A 278 -4.97 33.40 16.71
C ASP A 278 -3.86 33.54 17.77
N ASN A 279 -2.62 33.81 17.36
CA ASN A 279 -1.45 34.05 18.23
C ASN A 279 -1.14 32.89 19.18
N ARG A 280 -1.49 31.67 18.80
CA ARG A 280 -1.19 30.45 19.56
C ARG A 280 -0.12 29.61 18.88
N LYS A 281 0.62 28.86 19.69
CA LYS A 281 1.48 27.79 19.21
C LYS A 281 0.72 26.48 19.24
N CYS A 282 0.82 25.70 18.18
CA CYS A 282 0.36 24.32 18.15
C CYS A 282 1.43 23.44 17.51
N LYS A 283 1.30 22.14 17.75
CA LYS A 283 2.05 21.14 17.00
C LYS A 283 1.20 20.64 15.86
N SER A 284 1.79 20.57 14.68
CA SER A 284 1.08 20.21 13.46
C SER A 284 1.71 18.98 12.86
N LEU A 285 0.87 18.04 12.43
CA LEU A 285 1.27 16.85 11.70
C LEU A 285 0.44 16.77 10.43
N VAL A 286 1.12 16.73 9.27
CA VAL A 286 0.48 16.59 7.97
C VAL A 286 0.73 15.20 7.41
N THR A 287 -0.33 14.50 7.05
CA THR A 287 -0.29 13.15 6.48
C THR A 287 -1.15 13.06 5.23
N TRP A 288 -0.83 12.11 4.37
CA TRP A 288 -1.72 11.69 3.29
C TRP A 288 -2.87 10.84 3.82
N ASP A 289 -4.06 11.09 3.29
CA ASP A 289 -5.21 10.18 3.31
C ASP A 289 -5.68 10.02 1.87
N ASN A 290 -5.16 8.99 1.20
CA ASN A 290 -5.28 8.82 -0.25
C ASN A 290 -4.82 10.09 -0.99
N ASP A 291 -5.68 10.69 -1.80
CA ASP A 291 -5.41 11.90 -2.60
C ASP A 291 -5.58 13.21 -1.81
N LYS A 292 -5.65 13.14 -0.47
CA LYS A 292 -5.91 14.29 0.40
C LYS A 292 -4.76 14.53 1.37
N LEU A 293 -4.44 15.80 1.58
CA LEU A 293 -3.53 16.23 2.64
C LEU A 293 -4.36 16.57 3.88
N ILE A 294 -4.13 15.86 4.98
CA ILE A 294 -4.77 16.11 6.27
C ILE A 294 -3.74 16.66 7.24
N CYS A 295 -4.00 17.84 7.79
CA CYS A 295 -3.27 18.39 8.92
C CYS A 295 -4.10 18.26 10.20
N VAL A 296 -3.47 17.71 11.24
CA VAL A 296 -3.98 17.71 12.61
C VAL A 296 -3.13 18.67 13.43
N GLN A 297 -3.78 19.63 14.08
CA GLN A 297 -3.13 20.62 14.92
C GLN A 297 -3.44 20.31 16.40
N ALA A 298 -2.45 19.80 17.13
CA ALA A 298 -2.52 19.57 18.56
C ALA A 298 -2.16 20.85 19.32
N GLY A 299 -3.11 21.39 20.09
CA GLY A 299 -2.92 22.59 20.90
C GLY A 299 -4.12 22.83 21.82
N GLU A 300 -4.33 24.09 22.22
CA GLU A 300 -5.43 24.47 23.12
C GLU A 300 -6.83 24.20 22.52
N LYS A 301 -6.96 24.35 21.21
CA LYS A 301 -8.22 24.18 20.48
C LYS A 301 -8.42 22.73 20.09
N LYS A 302 -9.56 22.15 20.48
CA LYS A 302 -9.96 20.79 20.12
C LYS A 302 -10.30 20.71 18.63
N ASN A 303 -10.07 19.56 18.01
CA ASN A 303 -10.44 19.28 16.62
C ASN A 303 -9.94 20.36 15.64
N ARG A 304 -8.75 20.91 15.90
CA ARG A 304 -8.13 21.91 15.05
C ARG A 304 -7.32 21.22 13.96
N GLY A 305 -7.47 21.68 12.73
CA GLY A 305 -6.74 21.14 11.61
C GLY A 305 -7.35 21.56 10.28
N TRP A 306 -6.81 21.00 9.21
CA TRP A 306 -7.30 21.28 7.86
C TRP A 306 -7.15 20.08 6.94
N THR A 307 -7.91 20.06 5.84
CA THR A 307 -7.77 19.06 4.77
C THR A 307 -7.77 19.74 3.41
N HIS A 308 -6.78 19.46 2.57
CA HIS A 308 -6.76 19.84 1.15
C HIS A 308 -7.02 18.62 0.27
N TRP A 309 -7.74 18.82 -0.83
CA TRP A 309 -7.92 17.84 -1.90
C TRP A 309 -8.19 18.53 -3.23
N LEU A 310 -7.95 17.84 -4.34
CA LEU A 310 -8.36 18.28 -5.67
C LEU A 310 -9.65 17.58 -6.09
N GLU A 311 -10.56 18.32 -6.72
CA GLU A 311 -11.74 17.78 -7.39
C GLU A 311 -11.83 18.43 -8.78
N GLY A 312 -11.41 17.68 -9.81
CA GLY A 312 -11.16 18.26 -11.14
C GLY A 312 -10.02 19.28 -11.09
N ASP A 313 -10.30 20.51 -11.56
CA ASP A 313 -9.34 21.63 -11.58
C ASP A 313 -9.42 22.54 -10.34
N ASP A 314 -10.27 22.19 -9.37
CA ASP A 314 -10.53 23.01 -8.19
C ASP A 314 -9.77 22.46 -6.98
N LEU A 315 -9.09 23.36 -6.26
CA LEU A 315 -8.45 23.06 -4.98
C LEU A 315 -9.43 23.34 -3.84
N HIS A 316 -9.78 22.30 -3.11
CA HIS A 316 -10.63 22.40 -1.94
C HIS A 316 -9.82 22.45 -0.66
N LEU A 317 -10.31 23.22 0.31
CA LEU A 317 -9.78 23.31 1.65
C LEU A 317 -10.91 23.26 2.67
N GLU A 318 -10.85 22.31 3.58
CA GLU A 318 -11.68 22.28 4.77
C GLU A 318 -10.85 22.69 6.00
N LEU A 319 -11.28 23.73 6.70
CA LEU A 319 -10.71 24.19 7.96
C LEU A 319 -11.61 23.73 9.11
N ARG A 320 -11.03 23.13 10.15
CA ARG A 320 -11.75 22.60 11.32
C ARG A 320 -11.23 23.24 12.60
N CYS A 321 -12.14 23.60 13.49
CA CYS A 321 -11.83 23.99 14.86
C CYS A 321 -13.06 23.79 15.74
N GLU A 322 -12.93 23.07 16.84
CA GLU A 322 -14.03 22.69 17.73
C GLU A 322 -15.17 22.02 16.95
N ASN A 323 -16.38 22.59 16.97
CA ASN A 323 -17.55 22.13 16.23
C ASN A 323 -17.77 22.90 14.91
N GLN A 324 -16.83 23.75 14.51
CA GLN A 324 -16.93 24.58 13.31
C GLN A 324 -16.12 23.99 12.16
N VAL A 325 -16.73 24.00 10.98
CA VAL A 325 -16.12 23.59 9.72
C VAL A 325 -16.31 24.73 8.72
N CYS A 326 -15.21 25.21 8.13
CA CYS A 326 -15.20 26.20 7.05
C CYS A 326 -14.71 25.53 5.78
N LYS A 327 -15.36 25.78 4.64
CA LYS A 327 -15.01 25.18 3.35
C LYS A 327 -14.63 26.26 2.36
N GLN A 328 -13.46 26.11 1.75
CA GLN A 328 -12.93 27.03 0.75
C GLN A 328 -12.69 26.27 -0.55
N VAL A 329 -12.93 26.96 -1.66
CA VAL A 329 -12.64 26.45 -3.01
C VAL A 329 -11.78 27.48 -3.71
N PHE A 330 -10.69 27.03 -4.32
CA PHE A 330 -9.76 27.83 -5.08
C PHE A 330 -9.66 27.32 -6.51
N LYS A 331 -9.46 28.23 -7.46
CA LYS A 331 -9.16 27.89 -8.85
C LYS A 331 -7.72 28.20 -9.18
N LYS A 332 -7.12 27.35 -10.03
CA LYS A 332 -5.79 27.59 -10.56
C LYS A 332 -5.77 28.92 -11.34
N ALA A 333 -4.76 29.74 -11.09
CA ALA A 333 -4.60 31.10 -11.62
C ALA A 333 -4.27 31.13 -13.12
#